data_AF-A0A9D2HL55-F1
#
_entry.id   AF-A0A9D2HL55-F1
#
_cell.length_a   1.000
_cell.length_b   1.000
_cell.length_c   1.000
_cell.angle_alpha   90.00
_cell.angle_beta   90.00
_cell.angle_gamma   90.00
#
_symmetry.space_group_name_H-M   'P 1'
#
loop_
_entity.id
_entity.type
_entity.pdbx_description
1 polymer ?
#
loop_
_entity_poly.entity_id
_entity_poly.type
_entity_poly.pdbx_seq_one_letter_code
_entity_poly.pdbx_strand_id
1 'polypeptide(L)'
;MEMEIDIMPSYKPRITVYTDEKTNQKLAYIAKLENRSSSNYTEYLIKQKIAEYEAEHGEIAIPEKTEKEDSTAMKIVKTVTGVTVGEMAADFVIEKRKNKQKLKEQKKE
;
A
#
# COMPACT_ATOMS: atom_id res chain seq x y z
N MET A 1 -0.49 40.09 -22.55
CA MET A 1 0.46 38.99 -22.29
C MET A 1 -0.10 38.26 -21.08
N GLU A 2 -0.92 37.24 -21.33
CA GLU A 2 -1.50 36.43 -20.27
C GLU A 2 -0.44 35.39 -19.88
N MET A 3 0.04 35.45 -18.64
CA MET A 3 0.94 34.42 -18.12
C MET A 3 0.08 33.26 -17.67
N GLU A 4 0.07 32.18 -18.45
CA GLU A 4 -0.47 30.90 -18.01
C GLU A 4 0.34 30.39 -16.81
N ILE A 5 -0.30 30.29 -15.65
CA ILE A 5 0.29 29.72 -14.44
C ILE A 5 0.01 28.22 -14.50
N ASP A 6 1.02 27.42 -14.82
CA ASP A 6 0.95 25.96 -14.74
C ASP A 6 0.94 25.53 -13.26
N ILE A 7 -0.26 25.37 -12.69
CA ILE A 7 -0.44 24.94 -11.30
C ILE A 7 -0.34 23.41 -11.27
N MET A 8 0.85 22.87 -11.06
CA MET A 8 1.02 21.42 -10.87
C MET A 8 0.42 21.01 -9.51
N PRO A 9 -0.69 20.24 -9.47
CA PRO A 9 -1.32 19.87 -8.21
C PRO A 9 -0.47 18.84 -7.47
N SER A 10 -0.37 19.01 -6.15
CA SER A 10 0.28 18.02 -5.29
C SER A 10 -0.64 16.80 -5.14
N TYR A 11 -0.28 15.68 -5.77
CA TYR A 11 -0.98 14.40 -5.68
C TYR A 11 -0.72 13.63 -4.37
N LYS A 12 -0.17 14.29 -3.35
CA LYS A 12 0.07 13.66 -2.05
C LYS A 12 -1.26 13.30 -1.38
N PRO A 13 -1.37 12.13 -0.72
CA PRO A 13 -2.55 11.77 0.05
C PRO A 13 -2.81 12.83 1.13
N ARG A 14 -4.07 13.28 1.23
CA ARG A 14 -4.47 14.36 2.13
C ARG A 14 -5.06 13.79 3.41
N ILE A 15 -4.59 14.30 4.54
CA ILE A 15 -5.22 14.10 5.85
C ILE A 15 -5.84 15.41 6.32
N THR A 16 -7.00 15.34 6.96
CA THR A 16 -7.65 16.50 7.60
C THR A 16 -7.62 16.29 9.12
N VAL A 17 -7.11 17.27 9.85
CA VAL A 17 -6.96 17.22 11.30
C VAL A 17 -7.86 18.28 11.92
N TYR A 18 -8.66 17.89 12.91
CA TYR A 18 -9.48 18.79 13.70
C TYR A 18 -8.82 19.02 15.06
N THR A 19 -8.69 20.28 15.46
CA THR A 19 -8.04 20.66 16.72
C THR A 19 -8.56 22.02 17.17
N ASP A 20 -8.20 22.42 18.39
CA ASP A 20 -8.54 23.72 18.94
C ASP A 20 -7.76 24.84 18.27
N GLU A 21 -8.36 26.02 18.20
CA GLU A 21 -7.74 27.22 17.61
C GLU A 21 -6.39 27.54 18.27
N LYS A 22 -6.32 27.45 19.61
CA LYS A 22 -5.08 27.69 20.37
C LYS A 22 -3.96 26.73 19.99
N THR A 23 -4.30 25.47 19.71
CA THR A 23 -3.33 24.45 19.30
C THR A 23 -2.81 24.73 17.89
N ASN A 24 -3.69 25.13 16.98
CA ASN A 24 -3.31 25.54 15.63
C ASN A 24 -2.38 26.76 15.64
N GLN A 25 -2.69 27.77 16.47
CA GLN A 25 -1.83 28.94 16.63
C GLN A 25 -0.43 28.58 17.18
N LYS A 26 -0.35 27.68 18.18
CA LYS A 26 0.94 27.18 18.69
C LYS A 26 1.73 26.43 17.63
N LEU A 27 1.07 25.56 16.86
CA LEU A 27 1.69 24.85 15.75
C LEU A 27 2.27 25.81 14.71
N ALA A 28 1.50 26.82 14.31
CA ALA A 28 1.94 27.83 13.36
C ALA A 28 3.11 28.67 13.89
N TYR A 29 3.13 28.96 15.20
CA TYR A 29 4.24 29.67 15.83
C TYR A 29 5.54 28.84 15.78
N ILE A 30 5.49 27.56 16.18
CA ILE A 30 6.66 26.68 16.18
C ILE A 30 7.16 26.44 14.74
N ALA A 31 6.24 26.23 13.79
CA ALA A 31 6.61 26.04 12.39
C ALA A 31 7.40 27.23 11.83
N LYS A 32 7.02 28.47 12.21
CA LYS A 32 7.76 29.69 11.84
C LYS A 32 9.17 29.72 12.44
N LEU A 33 9.33 29.32 13.70
CA LEU A 33 10.66 29.24 14.33
C LEU A 33 11.59 28.28 13.58
N GLU A 34 11.04 27.16 13.11
CA GLU A 34 11.75 26.14 12.33
C GLU A 34 11.90 26.48 10.84
N ASN A 35 11.49 27.68 10.41
CA ASN A 35 11.48 28.13 9.00
C ASN A 35 10.73 27.15 8.05
N ARG A 36 9.62 26.59 8.52
CA ARG A 36 8.78 25.63 7.77
C ARG A 36 7.34 26.11 7.68
N SER A 37 6.61 25.62 6.68
CA SER A 37 5.15 25.78 6.65
C SER A 37 4.51 24.86 7.69
N SER A 38 3.33 25.24 8.21
CA SER A 38 2.59 24.40 9.18
C SER A 38 2.35 22.99 8.64
N SER A 39 2.03 22.85 7.35
CA SER A 39 1.82 21.54 6.71
C SER A 39 3.11 20.71 6.66
N ASN A 40 4.25 21.32 6.29
CA ASN A 40 5.54 20.62 6.25
C ASN A 40 5.98 20.19 7.65
N TYR A 41 5.81 21.08 8.64
CA TYR A 41 6.13 20.78 10.03
C TYR A 41 5.24 19.68 10.61
N THR A 42 3.95 19.68 10.26
CA THR A 42 3.03 18.60 10.65
C THR A 42 3.42 17.26 10.03
N GLU A 43 3.81 17.23 8.76
CA GLU A 43 4.33 16.01 8.10
C GLU A 43 5.56 15.47 8.83
N TYR A 44 6.47 16.35 9.25
CA TYR A 44 7.65 15.99 10.02
C TYR A 44 7.29 15.38 11.38
N LEU A 45 6.40 16.02 12.15
CA LEU A 45 5.95 15.52 13.45
C LEU A 45 5.30 14.14 13.36
N ILE A 46 4.49 13.90 12.32
CA ILE A 46 3.86 12.60 12.10
C ILE A 46 4.93 11.53 11.85
N LYS A 47 5.89 11.78 10.95
CA LYS A 47 6.98 10.84 10.65
C LYS A 47 7.83 10.55 11.87
N GLN A 48 8.18 11.60 12.63
CA GLN A 48 8.92 11.46 13.87
C GLN A 48 8.16 10.58 14.85
N LYS A 49 6.85 10.81 15.02
CA LYS A 49 6.06 10.05 15.99
C LYS A 49 5.88 8.58 15.60
N ILE A 50 5.76 8.28 14.31
CA ILE A 50 5.75 6.90 13.79
C ILE A 50 7.08 6.22 14.11
N ALA A 51 8.21 6.86 13.80
CA ALA A 51 9.53 6.29 14.07
C ALA A 51 9.77 6.02 15.57
N GLU A 52 9.35 6.94 16.45
CA GLU A 52 9.37 6.72 17.91
C GLU A 52 8.52 5.52 18.32
N TYR A 53 7.30 5.43 17.79
CA TYR A 53 6.40 4.33 18.12
C TYR A 53 6.95 2.97 17.65
N GLU A 54 7.49 2.91 16.44
CA GLU A 54 8.09 1.69 15.87
C GLU A 54 9.35 1.26 16.62
N ALA A 55 10.15 2.20 17.13
CA ALA A 55 11.30 1.89 17.96
C ALA A 55 10.90 1.23 19.29
N GLU A 56 9.74 1.60 19.85
CA GLU A 56 9.24 1.07 21.12
C GLU A 56 8.41 -0.21 20.97
N HIS A 57 7.63 -0.34 19.89
CA HIS A 57 6.60 -1.38 19.74
C HIS A 57 6.87 -2.37 18.60
N GLY A 58 7.89 -2.12 17.77
CA GLY A 58 8.15 -2.85 16.53
C GLY A 58 7.49 -2.22 15.31
N GLU A 59 7.90 -2.68 14.12
CA GLU A 59 7.52 -2.11 12.82
C GLU A 59 6.02 -2.28 12.50
N ILE A 60 5.40 -1.24 11.94
CA ILE A 60 4.00 -1.28 11.54
C ILE A 60 3.89 -1.93 10.16
N ALA A 61 3.46 -3.19 10.11
CA ALA A 61 3.20 -3.89 8.84
C ALA A 61 1.92 -3.36 8.16
N ILE A 62 2.06 -2.61 7.06
CA ILE A 62 0.95 -2.17 6.22
C ILE A 62 0.84 -3.11 5.00
N PRO A 63 -0.28 -3.82 4.79
CA PRO A 63 -0.46 -4.63 3.59
C PRO A 63 -0.57 -3.72 2.36
N GLU A 64 0.26 -3.97 1.34
CA GLU A 64 0.17 -3.27 0.06
C GLU A 64 -1.17 -3.58 -0.62
N LYS A 65 -2.07 -2.59 -0.68
CA LYS A 65 -3.17 -2.61 -1.64
C LYS A 65 -2.67 -2.01 -2.94
N THR A 66 -2.46 -2.86 -3.94
CA THR A 66 -2.31 -2.44 -5.34
C THR A 66 -3.64 -1.86 -5.82
N GLU A 67 -3.77 -0.53 -5.75
CA GLU A 67 -4.93 0.16 -6.30
C GLU A 67 -4.84 0.22 -7.83
N LYS A 68 -5.39 -0.79 -8.52
CA LYS A 68 -6.21 -0.66 -9.76
C LYS A 68 -6.90 -1.99 -10.04
N GLU A 69 -8.19 -2.12 -9.72
CA GLU A 69 -9.10 -2.90 -10.58
C GLU A 69 -10.48 -2.23 -10.55
N ASP A 70 -10.70 -1.40 -11.57
CA ASP A 70 -12.02 -0.96 -12.00
C ASP A 70 -12.97 -2.18 -12.02
N SER A 71 -14.08 -2.05 -11.29
CA SER A 71 -15.13 -3.06 -11.06
C SER A 71 -15.74 -3.74 -12.30
N THR A 72 -15.29 -3.39 -13.50
CA THR A 72 -15.71 -3.90 -14.80
C THR A 72 -14.87 -5.12 -15.24
N ALA A 73 -13.56 -5.14 -14.97
CA ALA A 73 -12.69 -6.26 -15.36
C ALA A 73 -13.02 -7.54 -14.56
N MET A 74 -13.29 -7.40 -13.26
CA MET A 74 -13.64 -8.52 -12.36
C MET A 74 -14.97 -9.20 -12.75
N LYS A 75 -15.91 -8.46 -13.35
CA LYS A 75 -17.16 -9.03 -13.89
C LYS A 75 -16.89 -9.86 -15.16
N ILE A 76 -16.02 -9.38 -16.04
CA ILE A 76 -15.69 -10.05 -17.30
C ILE A 76 -14.93 -11.36 -17.03
N VAL A 77 -13.95 -11.34 -16.12
CA VAL A 77 -13.20 -12.56 -15.74
C VAL A 77 -14.12 -13.63 -15.13
N LYS A 78 -15.11 -13.23 -14.31
CA LYS A 78 -16.07 -14.15 -13.69
C LYS A 78 -17.07 -14.74 -14.71
N THR A 79 -17.37 -14.03 -15.80
CA THR A 79 -18.21 -14.55 -16.89
C THR A 79 -17.43 -15.40 -17.89
N VAL A 80 -16.17 -15.08 -18.16
CA VAL A 80 -15.33 -15.84 -19.12
C VAL A 80 -14.87 -17.17 -18.53
N THR A 81 -14.75 -17.29 -17.20
CA THR A 81 -14.42 -18.55 -16.51
C THR A 81 -15.61 -19.48 -16.26
N GLY A 82 -16.75 -19.23 -16.92
CA GLY A 82 -17.95 -20.07 -16.89
C GLY A 82 -17.84 -21.41 -17.63
N VAL A 83 -16.74 -22.17 -17.49
CA VAL A 83 -16.58 -23.51 -18.04
C VAL A 83 -15.84 -24.43 -17.04
N THR A 84 -16.64 -25.22 -16.32
CA THR A 84 -16.40 -26.58 -15.82
C THR A 84 -15.03 -26.91 -15.19
N VAL A 85 -14.88 -26.59 -13.90
CA VAL A 85 -13.74 -27.01 -13.04
C VAL A 85 -13.83 -28.51 -12.62
N GLY A 86 -14.79 -29.28 -13.14
CA GLY A 86 -15.03 -30.66 -12.72
C GLY A 86 -13.98 -31.69 -13.16
N GLU A 87 -13.32 -31.50 -14.32
CA GLU A 87 -12.53 -32.59 -14.93
C GLU A 87 -11.01 -32.33 -14.93
N MET A 88 -10.56 -31.07 -15.04
CA MET A 88 -9.12 -30.77 -15.20
C MET A 88 -8.29 -30.93 -13.91
N ALA A 89 -8.92 -31.03 -12.74
CA ALA A 89 -8.21 -31.16 -11.48
C ALA A 89 -7.59 -32.56 -11.27
N ALA A 90 -8.09 -33.59 -11.94
CA ALA A 90 -7.61 -34.97 -11.74
C ALA A 90 -6.22 -35.19 -12.36
N ASP A 91 -5.99 -34.68 -13.57
CA ASP A 91 -4.75 -34.97 -14.31
C ASP A 91 -3.53 -34.24 -13.72
N PHE A 92 -3.69 -32.98 -13.29
CA PHE A 92 -2.59 -32.19 -12.75
C PHE A 92 -2.04 -32.74 -11.41
N VAL A 93 -2.90 -33.37 -10.61
CA VAL A 93 -2.51 -33.95 -9.31
C VAL A 93 -1.73 -35.27 -9.49
N ILE A 94 -2.04 -36.05 -10.52
CA ILE A 94 -1.39 -37.35 -10.78
C ILE A 94 0.06 -37.13 -11.25
N GLU A 95 0.32 -36.09 -12.05
CA GLU A 95 1.64 -35.81 -12.61
C GLU A 95 2.68 -35.43 -11.55
N LYS A 96 2.28 -34.63 -10.54
CA LYS A 96 3.18 -34.22 -9.44
C LYS A 96 3.64 -35.37 -8.54
N ARG A 97 2.89 -36.47 -8.43
CA ARG A 97 3.27 -37.61 -7.57
C ARG A 97 4.39 -38.47 -8.17
N LYS A 98 4.39 -38.70 -9.48
CA LYS A 98 5.40 -39.57 -10.13
C LYS A 98 6.80 -38.96 -10.11
N ASN A 99 6.93 -37.64 -10.30
CA ASN A 99 8.24 -36.97 -10.28
C ASN A 99 8.86 -36.90 -8.89
N LYS A 100 8.05 -36.88 -7.82
CA LYS A 100 8.57 -36.81 -6.44
C LYS A 100 9.09 -38.15 -5.92
N GLN A 101 8.64 -39.27 -6.47
CA GLN A 101 9.17 -40.61 -6.16
C GLN A 101 10.51 -40.88 -6.86
N LYS A 102 10.64 -40.54 -8.15
CA LYS A 102 11.91 -40.72 -8.90
C LYS A 102 13.08 -39.91 -8.33
N LEU A 103 12.81 -38.73 -7.77
CA LEU A 103 13.85 -37.87 -7.18
C LEU A 103 14.36 -38.36 -5.81
N LYS A 104 13.61 -39.24 -5.13
CA LYS A 104 14.03 -39.80 -3.83
C LYS A 104 14.94 -41.01 -3.96
N GLU A 105 14.88 -41.75 -5.07
CA GLU A 105 15.73 -42.93 -5.30
C GLU A 105 17.14 -42.58 -5.80
N GLN A 106 17.32 -41.45 -6.50
CA GLN A 106 18.64 -41.04 -7.01
C GLN A 106 19.55 -40.33 -5.99
N LYS A 107 19.10 -40.12 -4.74
CA LYS A 107 19.90 -39.50 -3.68
C LYS A 107 20.41 -40.49 -2.63
N LYS A 108 20.35 -41.80 -2.90
CA LYS A 108 20.76 -42.83 -1.94
C LYS A 108 21.79 -43.84 -2.48
N GLU A 109 22.49 -43.50 -3.56
CA GLU A 109 23.66 -44.25 -4.06
C GLU A 109 24.92 -43.40 -3.94
#